data_AF-A0AAE3GAW5-F1
#
_entry.id   AF-A0AAE3GAW5-F1
#
_cell.length_a   1.000
_cell.length_b   1.000
_cell.length_c   1.000
_cell.angle_alpha   90.00
_cell.angle_beta   90.00
_cell.angle_gamma   90.00
#
_symmetry.space_group_name_H-M   'P 1'
#
loop_
_entity.id
_entity.type
_entity.pdbx_description
1 polymer ?
#
loop_
_entity_poly.entity_id
_entity_poly.type
_entity_poly.pdbx_seq_one_letter_code
_entity_poly.pdbx_strand_id
1 'polypeptide(L)'
;MTERFHVVPAELRGYGELLDRNAQHFLTIKDHAISKGGDTAGFTGLLSLLVPVVTGVAELYGETLDFANSKMVKEAQALNKTADTYEKVDALGRQGLEGVATKLDAAAAAPKTGGAR
;
A
#
# COMPACT_ATOMS: atom_id res chain seq x y z
N MET A 1 21.16 -20.00 7.95
CA MET A 1 19.77 -19.76 8.38
C MET A 1 19.02 -19.15 7.22
N THR A 2 18.33 -19.96 6.41
CA THR A 2 17.41 -19.43 5.41
C THR A 2 16.07 -19.28 6.12
N GLU A 3 15.80 -18.09 6.65
CA GLU A 3 14.47 -17.73 7.13
C GLU A 3 13.51 -18.00 5.96
N ARG A 4 12.59 -18.96 6.11
CA ARG A 4 11.56 -19.20 5.11
C ARG A 4 10.68 -17.96 5.13
N PHE A 5 10.89 -17.09 4.16
CA PHE A 5 10.12 -15.86 3.98
C PHE A 5 8.64 -16.23 3.80
N HIS A 6 7.85 -16.11 4.87
CA HIS A 6 6.42 -16.39 4.87
C HIS A 6 5.69 -15.05 4.80
N VAL A 7 5.02 -14.79 3.69
CA VAL A 7 4.25 -13.56 3.48
C VAL A 7 2.77 -13.92 3.52
N VAL A 8 2.03 -13.22 4.39
CA VAL A 8 0.57 -13.36 4.50
C VAL A 8 -0.07 -12.19 3.74
N PRO A 9 -0.70 -12.41 2.56
CA PRO A 9 -1.28 -11.33 1.75
C PRO A 9 -2.33 -10.49 2.50
N ALA A 10 -3.06 -11.09 3.44
CA ALA A 10 -4.04 -10.39 4.27
C ALA A 10 -3.40 -9.34 5.18
N GLU A 11 -2.21 -9.62 5.72
CA GLU A 11 -1.48 -8.66 6.56
C GLU A 11 -0.99 -7.47 5.73
N LEU A 12 -0.49 -7.72 4.50
CA LEU A 12 -0.08 -6.65 3.58
C LEU A 12 -1.24 -5.71 3.24
N ARG A 13 -2.45 -6.25 3.01
CA ARG A 13 -3.66 -5.43 2.81
C ARG A 13 -4.02 -4.64 4.05
N GLY A 14 -3.96 -5.26 5.23
CA GLY A 14 -4.22 -4.57 6.50
C GLY A 14 -3.29 -3.38 6.74
N TYR A 15 -1.99 -3.53 6.43
CA TYR A 15 -1.03 -2.43 6.48
C TYR A 15 -1.33 -1.36 5.42
N GLY A 16 -1.71 -1.76 4.21
CA GLY A 16 -2.14 -0.83 3.16
C GLY A 16 -3.32 0.04 3.59
N GLU A 17 -4.34 -0.55 4.20
CA GLU A 17 -5.50 0.20 4.74
C GLU A 17 -5.12 1.14 5.88
N LEU A 18 -4.20 0.73 6.78
CA LEU A 18 -3.72 1.60 7.85
C LEU A 18 -2.97 2.82 7.30
N LEU A 19 -2.13 2.62 6.29
CA LEU A 19 -1.43 3.71 5.61
C LEU A 19 -2.42 4.67 4.93
N ASP A 20 -3.46 4.15 4.28
CA ASP A 20 -4.46 4.97 3.58
C ASP A 20 -5.30 5.80 4.57
N ARG A 21 -5.73 5.20 5.69
CA ARG A 21 -6.39 5.92 6.79
C ARG A 21 -5.50 7.02 7.39
N ASN A 22 -4.22 6.71 7.64
CA ASN A 22 -3.29 7.68 8.19
C ASN A 22 -2.98 8.82 7.21
N ALA A 23 -2.94 8.53 5.91
CA ALA A 23 -2.74 9.55 4.88
C ALA A 23 -3.87 10.59 4.90
N GLN A 24 -5.12 10.18 5.11
CA GLN A 24 -6.27 11.09 5.20
C GLN A 24 -6.17 12.06 6.40
N HIS A 25 -5.54 11.65 7.49
CA HIS A 25 -5.31 12.53 8.65
C HIS A 25 -4.37 13.70 8.32
N PHE A 26 -3.39 13.51 7.43
CA PHE A 26 -2.51 14.62 7.02
C PHE A 26 -3.25 15.72 6.28
N LEU A 27 -4.25 15.39 5.47
CA LEU A 27 -5.08 16.38 4.78
C LEU A 27 -5.92 17.17 5.78
N THR A 28 -6.45 16.50 6.81
CA THR A 28 -7.23 17.16 7.86
C THR A 28 -6.36 18.11 8.68
N ILE A 29 -5.13 17.71 9.01
CA ILE A 29 -4.15 18.55 9.72
C ILE A 29 -3.75 19.75 8.86
N LYS A 30 -3.53 19.53 7.56
CA LYS A 30 -3.23 20.59 6.58
C LYS A 30 -4.35 21.64 6.54
N ASP A 31 -5.59 21.21 6.37
CA ASP A 31 -6.74 22.13 6.30
C ASP A 31 -6.87 22.95 7.60
N HIS A 32 -6.64 22.31 8.76
CA HIS A 32 -6.63 23.01 10.04
C HIS A 32 -5.48 24.02 10.15
N ALA A 33 -4.27 23.65 9.75
CA ALA A 33 -3.09 24.50 9.82
C ALA A 33 -3.17 25.68 8.86
N ILE A 34 -3.70 25.51 7.65
CA ILE A 34 -3.94 26.61 6.71
C ILE A 34 -5.04 27.52 7.24
N SER A 35 -6.15 26.96 7.74
CA SER A 35 -7.27 27.74 8.28
C SER A 35 -6.93 28.55 9.54
N LYS A 36 -6.05 28.03 10.41
CA LYS A 36 -5.72 28.67 11.70
C LYS A 36 -4.38 29.40 11.70
N GLY A 37 -3.39 28.90 10.97
CA GLY A 37 -2.04 29.47 10.89
C GLY A 37 -1.87 30.49 9.77
N GLY A 38 -2.69 30.43 8.71
CA GLY A 38 -2.68 31.37 7.60
C GLY A 38 -3.63 32.57 7.74
N ASP A 39 -4.43 32.64 8.81
CA ASP A 39 -5.37 33.74 9.03
C ASP A 39 -4.63 35.02 9.46
N THR A 40 -4.26 35.81 8.46
CA THR A 40 -3.57 37.09 8.61
C THR A 40 -4.54 38.27 8.62
N ALA A 41 -5.86 38.04 8.69
CA ALA A 41 -6.87 39.10 8.63
C ALA A 41 -6.73 40.16 9.74
N GLY A 42 -6.09 39.81 10.87
CA GLY A 42 -5.79 40.74 11.98
C GLY A 42 -4.48 41.53 11.85
N PHE A 43 -3.67 41.27 10.82
CA PHE A 43 -2.34 41.87 10.69
C PHE A 43 -2.47 43.29 10.12
N THR A 44 -2.46 44.29 11.01
CA THR A 44 -2.54 45.71 10.66
C THR A 44 -1.25 46.45 11.01
N GLY A 45 -0.99 47.60 10.36
CA GLY A 45 0.19 48.43 10.65
C GLY A 45 1.51 47.71 10.37
N LEU A 46 2.44 47.73 11.33
CA LEU A 46 3.78 47.12 11.20
C LEU A 46 3.73 45.59 11.05
N LEU A 47 2.66 44.95 11.53
CA LEU A 47 2.46 43.50 11.42
C LEU A 47 2.09 43.06 10.00
N SER A 48 1.56 43.94 9.14
CA SER A 48 1.25 43.57 7.75
C SER A 48 2.50 43.17 6.94
N LEU A 49 3.67 43.65 7.35
CA LEU A 49 4.96 43.27 6.75
C LEU A 49 5.32 41.80 6.99
N LEU A 50 4.75 41.15 8.01
CA LEU A 50 4.98 39.74 8.32
C LEU A 50 4.07 38.79 7.53
N VAL A 51 3.02 39.31 6.89
CA VAL A 51 2.04 38.50 6.14
C VAL A 51 2.70 37.57 5.12
N PRO A 52 3.64 38.03 4.26
CA PRO A 52 4.25 37.15 3.26
C PRO A 52 5.04 35.99 3.89
N VAL A 53 5.65 36.21 5.04
CA VAL A 53 6.44 35.19 5.75
C VAL A 53 5.52 34.13 6.35
N VAL A 54 4.42 34.55 7.00
CA VAL A 54 3.42 33.63 7.58
C VAL A 54 2.75 32.80 6.49
N THR A 55 2.36 33.44 5.37
CA THR A 55 1.81 32.74 4.21
C THR A 55 2.79 31.71 3.65
N GLY A 56 4.07 32.07 3.48
CA GLY A 56 5.08 31.14 2.98
C GLY A 56 5.32 29.93 3.89
N VAL A 57 5.29 30.11 5.21
CA VAL A 57 5.40 28.99 6.17
C VAL A 57 4.17 28.09 6.11
N ALA A 58 2.97 28.67 6.00
CA ALA A 58 1.73 27.90 5.88
C ALA A 58 1.69 27.09 4.57
N GLU A 59 2.13 27.67 3.46
CA GLU A 59 2.25 26.99 2.17
C GLU A 59 3.27 25.85 2.22
N LEU A 60 4.47 26.08 2.74
CA LEU A 60 5.50 25.05 2.90
C LEU A 60 5.03 23.88 3.77
N TYR A 61 4.31 24.18 4.86
CA TYR A 61 3.71 23.17 5.71
C TYR A 61 2.64 22.35 4.95
N GLY A 62 1.79 23.03 4.17
CA GLY A 62 0.80 22.38 3.31
C GLY A 62 1.43 21.46 2.26
N GLU A 63 2.46 21.92 1.55
CA GLU A 63 3.18 21.12 0.55
C GLU A 63 3.85 19.89 1.18
N THR A 64 4.42 20.04 2.38
CA THR A 64 5.05 18.94 3.10
C THR A 64 4.03 17.85 3.47
N LEU A 65 2.83 18.25 3.91
CA LEU A 65 1.76 17.33 4.24
C LEU A 65 1.17 16.64 2.99
N ASP A 66 1.05 17.35 1.87
CA ASP A 66 0.66 16.73 0.59
C ASP A 66 1.70 15.71 0.12
N PHE A 67 2.98 16.04 0.24
CA PHE A 67 4.06 15.12 -0.09
C PHE A 67 4.00 13.86 0.79
N ALA A 68 3.84 14.01 2.10
CA ALA A 68 3.72 12.90 3.05
C ALA A 68 2.51 12.01 2.74
N ASN A 69 1.34 12.60 2.48
CA ASN A 69 0.14 11.90 2.03
C ASN A 69 0.42 11.09 0.76
N SER A 70 1.03 11.71 -0.26
CA SER A 70 1.32 11.06 -1.54
C SER A 70 2.24 9.84 -1.40
N LYS A 71 3.19 9.89 -0.45
CA LYS A 71 4.12 8.79 -0.17
C LYS A 71 3.42 7.62 0.51
N MET A 72 2.59 7.89 1.52
CA MET A 72 1.80 6.85 2.19
C MET A 72 0.84 6.15 1.22
N VAL A 73 0.14 6.91 0.37
CA VAL A 73 -0.78 6.33 -0.63
C VAL A 73 -0.03 5.44 -1.62
N LYS A 74 1.15 5.88 -2.09
CA LYS A 74 2.00 5.06 -2.98
C LYS A 74 2.46 3.76 -2.31
N GLU A 75 2.84 3.83 -1.04
CA GLU A 75 3.26 2.65 -0.29
C GLU A 75 2.11 1.68 -0.03
N ALA A 76 0.92 2.19 0.31
CA ALA A 76 -0.30 1.38 0.41
C ALA A 76 -0.62 0.66 -0.91
N GLN A 77 -0.53 1.36 -2.05
CA GLN A 77 -0.73 0.75 -3.37
C GLN A 77 0.32 -0.34 -3.67
N ALA A 78 1.58 -0.13 -3.29
CA ALA A 78 2.64 -1.11 -3.46
C ALA A 78 2.40 -2.38 -2.63
N LEU A 79 1.94 -2.22 -1.38
CA LEU A 79 1.57 -3.35 -0.50
C LEU A 79 0.41 -4.16 -1.11
N ASN A 80 -0.64 -3.49 -1.56
CA ASN A 80 -1.79 -4.14 -2.20
C ASN A 80 -1.39 -4.90 -3.47
N LYS A 81 -0.59 -4.28 -4.34
CA LYS A 81 -0.07 -4.93 -5.56
C LYS A 81 0.80 -6.15 -5.23
N THR A 82 1.56 -6.08 -4.14
CA THR A 82 2.39 -7.18 -3.67
C THR A 82 1.52 -8.33 -3.17
N ALA A 83 0.49 -8.05 -2.37
CA ALA A 83 -0.48 -9.04 -1.91
C ALA A 83 -1.14 -9.77 -3.09
N ASP A 84 -1.60 -9.02 -4.10
CA ASP A 84 -2.21 -9.59 -5.32
C ASP A 84 -1.23 -10.47 -6.10
N THR A 85 0.06 -10.14 -6.09
CA THR A 85 1.09 -10.94 -6.76
C THR A 85 1.29 -12.27 -6.03
N TYR A 86 1.37 -12.25 -4.70
CA TYR A 86 1.49 -13.48 -3.90
C TYR A 86 0.29 -14.40 -4.08
N GLU A 87 -0.93 -13.85 -4.07
CA GLU A 87 -2.15 -14.65 -4.29
C GLU A 87 -2.21 -15.26 -5.69
N LYS A 88 -1.79 -14.53 -6.72
CA LYS A 88 -1.72 -15.06 -8.10
C LYS A 88 -0.71 -16.20 -8.21
N VAL A 89 0.47 -16.03 -7.61
CA VAL A 89 1.51 -17.07 -7.63
C VAL A 89 1.03 -18.32 -6.88
N ASP A 90 0.38 -18.16 -5.73
CA ASP A 90 -0.18 -19.28 -4.97
C ASP A 90 -1.30 -20.02 -5.73
N ALA A 91 -2.19 -19.28 -6.39
CA ALA A 91 -3.24 -19.85 -7.23
C ALA A 91 -2.68 -20.66 -8.41
N LEU A 92 -1.65 -20.13 -9.10
CA LEU A 92 -0.96 -20.85 -10.18
C LEU A 92 -0.24 -22.10 -9.67
N GLY A 93 0.37 -22.03 -8.48
CA GLY A 93 0.99 -23.16 -7.81
C GLY A 93 -0.02 -24.27 -7.50
N ARG A 94 -1.16 -23.92 -6.92
CA ARG A 94 -2.26 -24.86 -6.66
C ARG A 94 -2.77 -25.53 -7.94
N GLN A 95 -3.03 -24.76 -8.99
CA GLN A 95 -3.47 -25.30 -10.28
C GLN A 95 -2.43 -26.26 -10.89
N GLY A 96 -1.14 -25.94 -10.78
CA GLY A 96 -0.06 -26.81 -11.22
C GLY A 96 -0.03 -28.14 -10.46
N LEU A 97 -0.15 -28.09 -9.13
CA LEU A 97 -0.16 -29.27 -8.27
C LEU A 97 -1.40 -30.15 -8.52
N GLU A 98 -2.58 -29.56 -8.67
CA GLU A 98 -3.81 -30.28 -9.06
C GLU A 98 -3.65 -30.98 -10.41
N GLY A 99 -3.03 -30.29 -11.38
CA GLY A 99 -2.72 -30.88 -12.69
C GLY A 99 -1.75 -32.06 -12.61
N VAL A 100 -0.75 -31.99 -11.73
CA VAL A 100 0.18 -33.10 -11.47
C VAL A 100 -0.55 -34.26 -10.78
N ALA A 101 -1.35 -33.99 -9.74
CA ALA A 101 -2.12 -35.00 -9.04
C ALA A 101 -3.07 -35.75 -9.99
N THR A 102 -3.81 -35.00 -10.82
CA THR A 102 -4.72 -35.58 -11.83
C THR A 102 -3.98 -36.49 -12.82
N LYS A 103 -2.79 -36.08 -13.28
CA LYS A 103 -1.95 -36.91 -14.16
C LYS A 103 -1.42 -38.15 -13.45
N LEU A 104 -1.07 -38.04 -12.17
CA LEU A 104 -0.58 -39.15 -11.37
C LEU A 104 -1.68 -40.18 -11.13
N ASP A 105 -2.90 -39.73 -10.81
CA ASP A 105 -4.08 -40.58 -10.66
C ASP A 105 -4.45 -41.27 -11.98
N ALA A 106 -4.41 -40.54 -13.10
CA ALA A 106 -4.64 -41.11 -14.42
C ALA A 106 -3.57 -42.17 -14.79
N ALA A 107 -2.31 -41.95 -14.45
CA ALA A 107 -1.23 -42.91 -14.66
C ALA A 107 -1.37 -44.15 -13.75
N ALA A 108 -1.86 -43.97 -12.52
CA ALA A 108 -2.13 -45.07 -11.59
C ALA A 108 -3.34 -45.93 -12.04
N ALA A 109 -4.33 -45.31 -12.68
CA ALA A 109 -5.50 -45.99 -13.23
C ALA A 109 -5.25 -46.61 -14.62
N ALA A 110 -4.13 -46.30 -15.27
CA ALA A 110 -3.82 -46.85 -16.58
C ALA A 110 -3.58 -48.38 -16.49
N PRO A 111 -4.17 -49.19 -17.39
CA PRO A 111 -3.95 -50.63 -17.39
C PRO A 111 -2.47 -50.92 -17.66
N LYS A 112 -1.87 -51.80 -16.85
CA LYS A 112 -0.51 -52.32 -17.08
C LYS A 112 -0.50 -53.23 -18.30
N THR A 113 -0.59 -52.67 -19.50
CA THR A 113 -0.36 -53.42 -20.74
C THR A 113 1.14 -53.55 -20.96
N GLY A 114 1.65 -54.79 -20.85
CA GLY A 114 2.94 -55.15 -21.45
C GLY A 114 3.97 -55.79 -20.52
N GLY A 115 3.57 -56.64 -19.59
CA GLY A 115 4.47 -57.62 -18.98
C GLY A 115 4.11 -59.03 -19.45
N ALA A 116 4.42 -59.37 -20.70
CA ALA A 116 4.24 -60.72 -21.21
C ALA A 116 5.43 -61.13 -22.09
N ARG A 117 6.32 -61.89 -21.45
CA ARG A 117 7.31 -62.85 -22.00
C ARG A 117 8.46 -62.32 -22.83
#